data_AF-A0A7R9ZJD0-F1
#
_entry.id   AF-A0A7R9ZJD0-F1
#
_cell.length_a   1.000
_cell.length_b   1.000
_cell.length_c   1.000
_cell.angle_alpha   90.00
_cell.angle_beta   90.00
_cell.angle_gamma   90.00
#
_symmetry.space_group_name_H-M   'P 1'
#
loop_
_entity.id
_entity.type
_entity.pdbx_description
1 polymer ?
#
loop_
_entity_poly.entity_id
_entity_poly.type
_entity_poly.pdbx_seq_one_letter_code
_entity_poly.pdbx_strand_id
1 'polypeptide(L)'
;MLFQKNTLSVCIAAAGLLHFIDAKPSTLRGANIDASHLGKRDLSRNEHSYLLVDERKNFGEARAHCMSQGMDLASITNEEENRMVAQLCKSAKKATSTLCWIGLSPQWLDGTEYIYRKNQDYFQDAVVISGKQRSWVDYG
;
A
#
# COMPACT_ATOMS: atom_id res chain seq x y z
N MET A 1 -5.77 15.62 11.96
CA MET A 1 -4.80 14.84 12.74
C MET A 1 -3.64 14.55 11.82
N LEU A 2 -2.49 15.16 12.07
CA LEU A 2 -1.26 14.93 11.30
C LEU A 2 -0.61 13.67 11.88
N PHE A 3 -0.63 12.56 11.13
CA PHE A 3 0.16 11.39 11.49
C PHE A 3 1.63 11.82 11.53
N GLN A 4 2.30 11.59 12.67
CA GLN A 4 3.66 12.08 12.86
C GLN A 4 4.62 11.42 11.87
N LYS A 5 5.61 12.22 11.43
CA LYS A 5 6.71 11.94 10.50
C LYS A 5 7.56 10.68 10.77
N ASN A 6 7.23 9.92 11.82
CA ASN A 6 7.96 8.76 12.35
C ASN A 6 7.03 7.56 12.52
N THR A 7 6.04 7.38 11.65
CA THR A 7 5.16 6.22 11.79
C THR A 7 5.95 4.98 11.35
N LEU A 8 6.54 4.32 12.35
CA LEU A 8 7.22 3.02 12.37
C LEU A 8 6.33 1.87 11.88
N SER A 9 5.27 2.14 11.14
CA SER A 9 4.17 1.23 10.84
C SER A 9 3.51 1.67 9.55
N VAL A 10 3.93 1.06 8.44
CA VAL A 10 3.45 1.39 7.09
C VAL A 10 2.67 0.24 6.48
N CYS A 11 1.71 0.56 5.62
CA CYS A 11 0.79 -0.41 5.04
C CYS A 11 0.94 -0.44 3.52
N ILE A 12 0.83 -1.62 2.93
CA ILE A 12 0.70 -1.81 1.49
C ILE A 12 -0.50 -2.70 1.19
N ALA A 13 -1.21 -2.41 0.10
CA ALA A 13 -2.40 -3.16 -0.27
C ALA A 13 -2.31 -3.64 -1.72
N ALA A 14 -2.75 -4.88 -1.99
CA ALA A 14 -2.76 -5.38 -3.34
C ALA A 14 -3.63 -4.51 -4.28
N ALA A 15 -3.09 -4.18 -5.45
CA ALA A 15 -3.80 -3.40 -6.46
C ALA A 15 -4.74 -4.30 -7.28
N GLY A 16 -6.01 -3.92 -7.39
CA GLY A 16 -6.93 -4.51 -8.37
C GLY A 16 -6.51 -4.13 -9.79
N LEU A 17 -6.55 -5.05 -10.76
CA LEU A 17 -6.30 -4.75 -12.17
C LEU A 17 -7.63 -4.31 -12.82
N LEU A 18 -7.68 -3.14 -13.47
CA LEU A 18 -8.84 -2.62 -14.22
C LEU A 18 -9.10 -3.39 -15.54
N HIS A 19 -9.27 -4.70 -15.46
CA HIS A 19 -10.00 -5.43 -16.50
C HIS A 19 -11.12 -6.20 -15.81
N PHE A 20 -12.35 -5.85 -16.21
CA PHE A 20 -13.65 -6.32 -15.75
C PHE A 20 -14.29 -5.49 -14.61
N ILE A 21 -15.41 -4.88 -15.00
CA ILE A 21 -16.51 -4.34 -14.20
C ILE A 21 -16.60 -5.08 -12.85
N ASP A 22 -16.46 -4.38 -11.73
CA ASP A 22 -17.13 -4.77 -10.49
C ASP A 22 -17.45 -3.54 -9.65
N ALA A 23 -18.59 -3.66 -8.97
CA ALA A 23 -19.55 -2.60 -8.72
C ALA A 23 -19.14 -1.55 -7.69
N LYS A 24 -19.76 -0.36 -7.81
CA LYS A 24 -19.95 0.54 -6.66
C LYS A 24 -20.46 -0.25 -5.46
N PRO A 25 -19.97 0.01 -4.23
CA PRO A 25 -20.58 -0.55 -3.04
C PRO A 25 -21.92 0.17 -2.80
N SER A 26 -23.03 -0.41 -3.28
CA SER A 26 -24.34 -0.10 -2.75
C SER A 26 -24.53 -0.87 -1.46
N THR A 27 -24.49 -0.14 -0.34
CA THR A 27 -25.17 -0.44 0.93
C THR A 27 -25.06 -1.88 1.44
N LEU A 28 -24.02 -2.18 2.23
CA LEU A 28 -24.08 -3.27 3.21
C LEU A 28 -24.11 -2.70 4.62
N ARG A 29 -25.34 -2.67 5.13
CA ARG A 29 -25.70 -2.46 6.53
C ARG A 29 -25.10 -3.61 7.36
N GLY A 30 -24.30 -3.27 8.36
CA GLY A 30 -23.99 -4.06 9.55
C GLY A 30 -23.41 -5.46 9.31
N ALA A 31 -22.09 -5.56 9.20
CA ALA A 31 -21.37 -6.76 9.58
C ALA A 31 -20.49 -6.44 10.79
N ASN A 32 -20.90 -6.97 11.94
CA ASN A 32 -20.09 -6.98 13.15
C ASN A 32 -18.96 -7.98 12.88
N ILE A 33 -17.81 -7.50 12.40
CA ILE A 33 -16.64 -8.34 12.16
C ILE A 33 -15.62 -8.09 13.27
N ASP A 34 -15.42 -9.11 14.10
CA ASP A 34 -14.21 -9.24 14.89
C ASP A 34 -13.03 -9.33 13.91
N ALA A 35 -12.29 -8.22 13.78
CA ALA A 35 -11.25 -8.00 12.77
C ALA A 35 -9.92 -8.68 13.11
N SER A 36 -9.92 -9.64 14.04
CA SER A 36 -8.69 -10.16 14.63
C SER A 36 -7.98 -11.26 13.84
N HIS A 37 -8.47 -11.73 12.67
CA HIS A 37 -7.80 -12.86 11.97
C HIS A 37 -7.77 -12.86 10.42
N LEU A 38 -7.99 -11.73 9.76
CA LEU A 38 -7.98 -11.69 8.29
C LEU A 38 -6.57 -11.62 7.71
N GLY A 39 -5.81 -12.73 7.73
CA GLY A 39 -4.65 -12.98 6.86
C GLY A 39 -3.57 -11.90 6.77
N LYS A 40 -3.41 -11.07 7.82
CA LYS A 40 -2.41 -10.01 7.90
C LYS A 40 -1.03 -10.64 7.94
N ARG A 41 -0.10 -10.09 7.17
CA ARG A 41 1.32 -10.44 7.28
C ARG A 41 2.10 -9.21 7.68
N ASP A 42 2.62 -9.30 8.88
CA ASP A 42 3.37 -8.23 9.52
C ASP A 42 4.86 -8.57 9.41
N LEU A 43 5.63 -7.66 8.84
CA LEU A 43 7.09 -7.71 8.90
C LEU A 43 7.57 -6.60 9.82
N SER A 44 8.39 -6.93 10.83
CA SER A 44 9.07 -5.94 11.66
C SER A 44 10.58 -6.01 11.44
N ARG A 45 11.22 -4.87 11.18
CA ARG A 45 12.68 -4.75 11.04
C ARG A 45 13.12 -3.40 11.59
N ASN A 46 14.07 -3.39 12.53
CA ASN A 46 14.65 -2.17 13.11
C ASN A 46 13.57 -1.13 13.49
N GLU A 47 12.58 -1.57 14.29
CA GLU A 47 11.40 -0.79 14.72
C GLU A 47 10.37 -0.46 13.64
N HIS A 48 10.66 -0.64 12.34
CA HIS A 48 9.70 -0.41 11.25
C HIS A 48 8.84 -1.66 11.05
N SER A 49 7.51 -1.52 11.18
CA SER A 49 6.52 -2.54 10.89
C SER A 49 5.87 -2.28 9.53
N TYR A 50 5.62 -3.35 8.78
CA TYR A 50 4.97 -3.33 7.48
C TYR A 50 3.77 -4.26 7.51
N LEU A 51 2.59 -3.74 7.17
CA LEU A 51 1.36 -4.52 7.03
C LEU A 51 1.06 -4.75 5.54
N LEU A 52 0.95 -6.02 5.14
CA LEU A 52 0.38 -6.37 3.84
C LEU A 52 -1.11 -6.66 3.94
N VAL A 53 -1.90 -5.86 3.24
CA VAL A 53 -3.30 -6.12 2.95
C VAL A 53 -3.37 -6.92 1.65
N ASP A 54 -3.43 -8.24 1.76
CA ASP A 54 -3.49 -9.20 0.64
C ASP A 54 -4.88 -9.23 -0.03
N GLU A 55 -5.67 -8.17 0.10
CA GLU A 55 -6.95 -8.02 -0.57
C GLU A 55 -6.85 -6.95 -1.62
N ARG A 56 -7.46 -7.19 -2.78
CA ARG A 56 -7.51 -6.19 -3.84
C ARG A 56 -8.36 -5.03 -3.40
N LYS A 57 -7.80 -3.83 -3.50
CA LYS A 57 -8.48 -2.57 -3.20
C LYS A 57 -8.11 -1.56 -4.28
N ASN A 58 -8.98 -0.59 -4.53
CA ASN A 58 -8.54 0.63 -5.22
C ASN A 58 -7.69 1.48 -4.28
N PHE A 59 -7.02 2.51 -4.80
CA PHE A 59 -6.10 3.34 -4.01
C PHE A 59 -6.77 3.99 -2.78
N GLY A 60 -7.98 4.52 -2.95
CA GLY A 60 -8.74 5.15 -1.86
C GLY A 60 -9.14 4.16 -0.76
N GLU A 61 -9.63 2.99 -1.15
CA GLU A 61 -9.97 1.89 -0.22
C GLU A 61 -8.73 1.34 0.50
N ALA A 62 -7.61 1.22 -0.21
CA ALA A 62 -6.34 0.81 0.35
C ALA A 62 -5.91 1.77 1.45
N ARG A 63 -5.89 3.08 1.16
CA ARG A 63 -5.54 4.10 2.14
C ARG A 63 -6.49 4.10 3.33
N ALA A 64 -7.80 4.10 3.09
CA ALA A 64 -8.81 4.07 4.14
C ALA A 64 -8.65 2.84 5.05
N HIS A 65 -8.31 1.68 4.48
CA HIS A 65 -8.01 0.49 5.25
C HIS A 65 -6.77 0.67 6.13
N CYS A 66 -5.66 1.16 5.58
CA CYS A 66 -4.44 1.43 6.36
C CYS A 66 -4.70 2.41 7.51
N MET A 67 -5.45 3.50 7.26
CA MET A 67 -5.84 4.48 8.28
C MET A 67 -6.73 3.88 9.37
N SER A 68 -7.62 2.94 9.03
CA SER A 68 -8.42 2.22 10.04
C SER A 68 -7.57 1.36 10.99
N GLN A 69 -6.33 1.02 10.60
CA GLN A 69 -5.37 0.29 11.42
C GLN A 69 -4.38 1.22 12.15
N GLY A 70 -4.58 2.54 12.08
CA GLY A 70 -3.66 3.52 12.67
C GLY A 70 -2.35 3.70 11.89
N MET A 71 -2.32 3.30 10.62
CA MET A 71 -1.18 3.38 9.70
C MET A 71 -1.53 4.28 8.50
N ASP A 72 -0.58 4.56 7.60
CA ASP A 72 -0.88 5.09 6.25
C ASP A 72 -0.18 4.21 5.20
N LEU A 73 -0.48 4.42 3.92
CA LEU A 73 0.22 3.76 2.83
C LEU A 73 1.71 4.11 2.86
N ALA A 74 2.56 3.12 2.59
CA ALA A 74 4.01 3.25 2.81
C ALA A 74 4.68 4.33 1.97
N SER A 75 5.41 5.23 2.63
CA SER A 75 6.50 5.99 1.99
C SER A 75 7.74 5.13 1.81
N ILE A 76 8.55 5.44 0.80
CA ILE A 76 9.82 4.75 0.55
C ILE A 76 10.93 5.79 0.39
N THR A 77 11.87 5.81 1.32
CA THR A 77 12.93 6.83 1.43
C THR A 77 14.29 6.34 1.01
N ASN A 78 14.46 5.04 0.77
CA ASN A 78 15.73 4.45 0.36
C ASN A 78 15.54 3.09 -0.35
N GLU A 79 16.63 2.58 -0.93
CA GLU A 79 16.65 1.32 -1.67
C GLU A 79 16.39 0.08 -0.80
N GLU A 80 16.77 0.10 0.49
CA GLU A 80 16.53 -1.03 1.40
C GLU A 80 15.03 -1.18 1.66
N GLU A 81 14.35 -0.08 2.01
CA GLU A 81 12.90 -0.02 2.15
C GLU A 81 12.19 -0.46 0.87
N ASN A 82 12.64 0.03 -0.28
CA ASN A 82 12.06 -0.37 -1.57
C ASN A 82 12.11 -1.88 -1.79
N ARG A 83 13.26 -2.51 -1.47
CA ARG A 83 13.42 -3.96 -1.59
C ARG A 83 12.52 -4.71 -0.63
N MET A 84 12.39 -4.25 0.61
CA MET A 84 11.53 -4.89 1.61
C MET A 84 10.06 -4.81 1.21
N VAL A 85 9.58 -3.61 0.85
CA VAL A 85 8.20 -3.39 0.42
C VAL A 85 7.89 -4.23 -0.83
N ALA A 86 8.81 -4.29 -1.81
CA ALA A 86 8.62 -5.13 -2.98
C ALA A 86 8.58 -6.62 -2.64
N GLN A 87 9.42 -7.10 -1.72
CA GLN A 87 9.41 -8.50 -1.28
C GLN A 87 8.10 -8.85 -0.55
N LEU A 88 7.63 -7.95 0.32
CA LEU A 88 6.35 -8.11 0.98
C LEU A 88 5.21 -8.15 -0.05
N CYS A 89 5.20 -7.21 -1.00
CA CYS A 89 4.21 -7.21 -2.07
C CYS A 89 4.23 -8.48 -2.93
N LYS A 90 5.43 -8.97 -3.29
CA LYS A 90 5.61 -10.22 -4.04
C LYS A 90 5.03 -11.42 -3.30
N SER A 91 4.99 -11.36 -1.98
CA SER A 91 4.50 -12.45 -1.17
C SER A 91 2.96 -12.55 -1.18
N ALA A 92 2.22 -11.54 -1.67
CA ALA A 92 0.76 -11.54 -1.82
C ALA A 92 0.27 -12.82 -2.53
N LYS A 93 -0.69 -13.53 -1.91
CA LYS A 93 -1.18 -14.84 -2.37
C LYS A 93 -2.56 -14.77 -3.01
N LYS A 94 -3.40 -13.80 -2.60
CA LYS A 94 -4.79 -13.70 -3.09
C LYS A 94 -4.90 -12.75 -4.30
N ALA A 95 -3.96 -11.81 -4.43
CA ALA A 95 -3.86 -10.96 -5.61
C ALA A 95 -3.36 -11.76 -6.83
N THR A 96 -3.97 -11.56 -8.01
CA THR A 96 -3.44 -12.14 -9.26
C THR A 96 -2.24 -11.35 -9.81
N SER A 97 -2.01 -10.14 -9.30
CA SER A 97 -0.87 -9.30 -9.60
C SER A 97 0.04 -9.20 -8.38
N THR A 98 1.34 -9.04 -8.61
CA THR A 98 2.31 -8.66 -7.56
C THR A 98 2.46 -7.15 -7.54
N LEU A 99 1.36 -6.42 -7.61
CA LEU A 99 1.31 -4.96 -7.59
C LEU A 99 0.65 -4.52 -6.30
N CYS A 100 1.26 -3.59 -5.59
CA CYS A 100 0.71 -3.08 -4.34
C CYS A 100 0.75 -1.56 -4.31
N TRP A 101 -0.30 -0.95 -3.79
CA TRP A 101 -0.37 0.47 -3.51
C TRP A 101 0.69 0.88 -2.48
N ILE A 102 1.35 1.99 -2.77
CA ILE A 102 2.24 2.71 -1.87
C ILE A 102 1.72 4.13 -1.69
N GLY A 103 2.26 4.89 -0.74
CA GLY A 103 1.74 6.20 -0.37
C GLY A 103 2.10 7.33 -1.34
N LEU A 104 2.55 7.05 -2.57
CA LEU A 104 2.96 8.07 -3.53
C LEU A 104 1.80 8.45 -4.45
N SER A 105 1.42 9.73 -4.42
CA SER A 105 0.49 10.34 -5.38
C SER A 105 0.77 11.84 -5.46
N PRO A 106 1.31 12.29 -6.61
CA PRO A 106 2.47 13.19 -6.81
C PRO A 106 3.51 13.42 -5.69
N GLN A 107 3.13 13.29 -4.41
CA GLN A 107 3.95 13.41 -3.22
C GLN A 107 3.60 12.27 -2.25
N TRP A 108 4.41 12.06 -1.21
CA TRP A 108 4.07 11.08 -0.18
C TRP A 108 2.88 11.56 0.67
N LEU A 109 1.89 10.70 0.84
CA LEU A 109 0.64 10.99 1.55
C LEU A 109 0.81 11.30 3.04
N ASP A 110 1.89 10.80 3.64
CA ASP A 110 2.28 11.00 5.04
C ASP A 110 3.14 12.26 5.25
N GLY A 111 3.46 12.99 4.17
CA GLY A 111 4.30 14.19 4.21
C GLY A 111 5.80 13.90 4.28
N THR A 112 6.22 12.65 4.08
CA THR A 112 7.64 12.28 3.94
C THR A 112 8.26 13.04 2.76
N GLU A 113 9.53 13.44 2.89
CA GLU A 113 10.21 14.15 1.81
C GLU A 113 10.45 13.24 0.60
N TYR A 114 10.20 13.76 -0.60
CA TYR A 114 10.37 13.02 -1.85
C TYR A 114 11.84 13.03 -2.33
N ILE A 115 12.73 12.45 -1.51
CA ILE A 115 14.20 12.44 -1.72
C ILE A 115 14.72 11.22 -2.47
N TYR A 116 14.00 10.10 -2.43
CA TYR A 116 14.35 8.87 -3.12
C TYR A 116 13.39 8.61 -4.28
N ARG A 117 13.94 8.33 -5.46
CA ARG A 117 13.19 8.08 -6.68
C ARG A 117 13.68 6.80 -7.31
N LYS A 118 12.77 5.83 -7.51
CA LYS A 118 13.14 4.57 -8.14
C LYS A 118 13.30 4.69 -9.66
N ASN A 119 12.48 5.54 -10.29
CA ASN A 119 12.54 5.86 -11.71
C ASN A 119 12.75 7.38 -11.88
N GLN A 120 13.13 7.80 -13.08
CA GLN A 120 13.23 9.22 -13.47
C GLN A 120 11.88 9.77 -13.97
N ASP A 121 10.78 9.19 -13.47
CA ASP A 121 9.43 9.48 -13.92
C ASP A 121 8.75 10.50 -13.01
N TYR A 122 7.87 11.30 -13.58
CA TYR A 122 7.00 12.21 -12.85
C TYR A 122 5.63 11.52 -12.70
N PHE A 123 5.32 11.07 -11.49
CA PHE A 123 4.06 10.38 -11.20
C PHE A 123 2.93 11.40 -11.05
N GLN A 124 1.88 11.26 -11.86
CA GLN A 124 0.72 12.14 -11.82
C GLN A 124 -0.45 11.51 -11.07
N ASP A 125 -0.54 10.18 -11.05
CA ASP A 125 -1.62 9.46 -10.39
C ASP A 125 -1.11 8.64 -9.19
N ALA A 126 -1.91 7.67 -8.74
CA ALA A 126 -1.57 6.80 -7.63
C ALA A 126 -0.52 5.77 -8.07
N VAL A 127 0.49 5.53 -7.24
CA VAL A 127 1.61 4.67 -7.62
C VAL A 127 1.51 3.30 -6.99
N VAL A 128 1.84 2.27 -7.78
CA VAL A 128 2.05 0.91 -7.30
C VAL A 128 3.52 0.53 -7.34
N ILE A 129 3.94 -0.32 -6.40
CA ILE A 129 5.22 -1.02 -6.47
C ILE A 129 5.03 -2.43 -7.04
N SER A 130 5.86 -2.79 -8.01
CA SER A 130 5.93 -4.16 -8.54
C SER A 130 6.81 -5.04 -7.67
N GLY A 131 6.23 -6.04 -7.01
CA GLY A 131 7.00 -7.00 -6.20
C GLY A 131 8.00 -7.83 -7.02
N LYS A 132 7.75 -8.03 -8.32
CA LYS A 132 8.67 -8.73 -9.23
C LYS A 132 9.82 -7.84 -9.70
N GLN A 133 9.51 -6.65 -10.18
CA GLN A 133 10.49 -5.74 -10.81
C GLN A 133 11.17 -4.82 -9.78
N ARG A 134 10.56 -4.63 -8.60
CA ARG A 134 10.95 -3.65 -7.57
C ARG A 134 10.95 -2.20 -8.08
N SER A 135 10.20 -1.96 -9.15
CA SER A 135 10.02 -0.65 -9.78
C SER A 135 8.65 -0.07 -9.43
N TRP A 136 8.56 1.24 -9.49
CA TRP A 136 7.31 1.97 -9.31
C TRP A 136 6.63 2.15 -10.67
N VAL A 137 5.31 2.09 -10.69
CA VAL A 137 4.49 2.20 -11.89
C VAL A 137 3.34 3.16 -11.59
N ASP A 138 3.14 4.12 -12.49
CA ASP A 138 1.97 5.00 -12.43
C ASP A 138 0.71 4.19 -12.74
N TYR A 139 -0.32 4.33 -11.91
CA TYR A 139 -1.56 3.61 -12.04
C TYR A 139 -2.69 4.60 -12.34
N GLY A 140 -2.89 4.84 -13.64
CA GLY A 140 -4.01 5.58 -14.23
C GLY A 140 -5.10 4.66 -14.76
#